data_AF-A0A8C1S9G4-F1
#
_entry.id   AF-A0A8C1S9G4-F1
#
_cell.length_a   1.000
_cell.length_b   1.000
_cell.length_c   1.000
_cell.angle_alpha   90.00
_cell.angle_beta   90.00
_cell.angle_gamma   90.00
#
_symmetry.space_group_name_H-M   'P 1'
#
loop_
_entity.id
_entity.type
_entity.pdbx_description
1 polymer ?
#
loop_
_entity_poly.entity_id
_entity_poly.type
_entity_poly.pdbx_seq_one_letter_code
_entity_poly.pdbx_strand_id
1 'polypeptide(L)'
;MQSYMSSPRELEAAEYLEKHNIIELMDNLTSMLFFYRPDRPREFLIDQLEKLKVSEVHPGKPPCLFNESNLDALFGVLDPSHQGFITYSQYKEVWEKLCCD
;
A
#
# COMPACT_ATOMS: atom_id res chain seq x y z
N MET A 1 -32.42 4.04 -13.12
CA MET A 1 -31.44 4.29 -12.04
C MET A 1 -30.68 5.54 -12.43
N GLN A 2 -31.08 6.69 -11.89
CA GLN A 2 -30.64 8.01 -12.37
C GLN A 2 -29.19 8.27 -11.97
N SER A 3 -28.36 8.64 -12.95
CA SER A 3 -27.06 9.23 -12.74
C SER A 3 -27.24 10.50 -11.92
N TYR A 4 -26.78 10.49 -10.68
CA TYR A 4 -26.63 11.69 -9.87
C TYR A 4 -25.64 12.60 -10.62
N MET A 5 -26.13 13.73 -11.16
CA MET A 5 -25.27 14.71 -11.81
C MET A 5 -24.33 15.27 -10.74
N SER A 6 -23.08 14.79 -10.75
CA SER A 6 -22.05 15.33 -9.88
C SER A 6 -21.86 16.82 -10.20
N SER A 7 -21.89 17.65 -9.16
CA SER A 7 -21.60 19.08 -9.35
C SER A 7 -20.19 19.24 -9.95
N PRO A 8 -19.89 20.35 -10.65
CA PRO A 8 -18.53 20.58 -11.18
C PRO A 8 -17.44 20.45 -10.11
N ARG A 9 -17.75 20.78 -8.85
CA ARG A 9 -16.85 20.61 -7.69
C ARG A 9 -16.65 19.15 -7.29
N GLU A 10 -17.69 18.33 -7.39
CA GLU A 10 -17.59 16.91 -7.08
C GLU A 10 -16.75 16.18 -8.14
N LEU A 11 -16.85 16.59 -9.42
CA LEU A 11 -16.00 16.07 -10.48
C LEU A 11 -14.52 16.45 -10.26
N GLU A 12 -14.24 17.73 -10.00
CA GLU A 12 -12.88 18.22 -9.72
C GLU A 12 -12.27 17.51 -8.50
N ALA A 13 -13.06 17.30 -7.45
CA ALA A 13 -12.61 16.56 -6.28
C ALA A 13 -12.31 15.08 -6.62
N ALA A 14 -13.16 14.42 -7.40
CA ALA A 14 -12.94 13.04 -7.83
C ALA A 14 -11.66 12.90 -8.66
N GLU A 15 -11.45 13.80 -9.64
CA GLU A 15 -10.24 13.82 -10.46
C GLU A 15 -8.98 14.05 -9.61
N TYR A 16 -9.05 14.92 -8.61
CA TYR A 16 -7.93 15.15 -7.69
C TYR A 16 -7.60 13.91 -6.86
N LEU A 17 -8.63 13.24 -6.31
CA LEU A 17 -8.45 12.01 -5.53
C LEU A 17 -7.80 10.89 -6.35
N GLU A 18 -8.27 10.71 -7.60
CA GLU A 18 -7.73 9.70 -8.52
C GLU A 18 -6.30 10.05 -8.94
N LYS A 19 -6.06 11.28 -9.40
CA LYS A 19 -4.73 11.73 -9.86
C LYS A 19 -3.65 11.55 -8.81
N HIS A 20 -4.00 11.74 -7.54
CA HIS A 20 -3.06 11.68 -6.42
C HIS A 20 -3.12 10.35 -5.65
N ASN A 21 -3.88 9.35 -6.12
CA ASN A 21 -4.04 8.04 -5.47
C ASN A 21 -4.35 8.15 -3.97
N ILE A 22 -5.23 9.09 -3.61
CA ILE A 22 -5.51 9.43 -2.20
C ILE A 22 -6.27 8.29 -1.52
N ILE A 23 -7.10 7.55 -2.27
CA ILE A 23 -7.84 6.41 -1.73
C ILE A 23 -6.88 5.30 -1.34
N GLU A 24 -5.95 4.93 -2.22
CA GLU A 24 -4.93 3.92 -1.94
C GLU A 24 -4.03 4.31 -0.77
N LEU A 25 -3.68 5.59 -0.66
CA LEU A 25 -2.94 6.11 0.49
C LEU A 25 -3.71 5.89 1.80
N MET A 26 -5.02 6.20 1.82
CA MET A 26 -5.87 6.04 2.99
C MET A 26 -6.01 4.56 3.38
N ASP A 27 -6.16 3.66 2.40
CA ASP A 27 -6.24 2.22 2.64
C ASP A 27 -4.94 1.67 3.25
N ASN A 28 -3.79 2.14 2.76
CA ASN A 28 -2.48 1.75 3.30
C ASN A 28 -2.30 2.24 4.75
N LEU A 29 -2.59 3.51 5.03
CA LEU A 29 -2.47 4.08 6.38
C LEU A 29 -3.41 3.38 7.36
N THR A 30 -4.63 3.06 6.91
CA THR A 30 -5.62 2.33 7.72
C THR A 30 -5.15 0.91 8.01
N SER A 31 -4.60 0.21 7.01
CA SER A 31 -4.00 -1.12 7.17
C SER A 31 -2.84 -1.10 8.16
N MET A 32 -1.97 -0.08 8.11
CA MET A 32 -0.88 0.10 9.06
C MET A 32 -1.38 0.28 10.49
N LEU A 33 -2.47 1.04 10.71
CA LEU A 33 -3.06 1.19 12.05
C LEU A 33 -3.60 -0.13 12.59
N PHE A 34 -4.29 -0.92 11.76
CA PHE A 34 -4.83 -2.22 12.16
C PHE A 34 -3.74 -3.24 12.50
N PHE A 35 -2.62 -3.20 11.75
CA PHE A 35 -1.49 -4.10 11.94
C PHE A 35 -0.65 -3.71 13.16
N TYR A 36 -0.14 -2.48 13.21
CA TYR A 36 0.81 -2.05 14.24
C TYR A 36 0.15 -1.69 15.58
N ARG A 37 -1.15 -1.33 15.57
CA ARG A 37 -1.92 -0.91 16.76
C ARG A 37 -1.13 -0.01 17.72
N PRO A 38 -0.61 1.13 17.24
CA PRO A 38 0.23 2.00 18.04
C PRO A 38 -0.57 2.64 19.19
N ASP A 39 0.07 2.85 20.34
CA ASP A 39 -0.53 3.55 21.50
C ASP A 39 -0.94 4.99 21.16
N ARG A 40 -0.26 5.59 20.17
CA ARG A 40 -0.47 6.98 19.72
C ARG A 40 -0.70 7.03 18.21
N PRO A 41 -1.91 6.70 17.73
CA PRO A 41 -2.20 6.52 16.30
C PRO A 41 -2.00 7.79 15.48
N ARG A 42 -2.31 8.96 16.04
CA ARG A 42 -2.11 10.24 15.35
C ARG A 42 -0.63 10.53 15.09
N GLU A 43 0.22 10.33 16.10
CA GLU A 43 1.67 10.56 15.99
C GLU A 43 2.29 9.59 15.00
N PHE A 44 1.88 8.32 15.04
CA PHE A 44 2.27 7.31 14.08
C PHE A 44 1.92 7.70 12.63
N LEU A 45 0.68 8.12 12.36
CA LEU A 45 0.26 8.54 11.02
C LEU A 45 1.05 9.76 10.50
N ILE A 46 1.35 10.72 11.38
CA ILE A 46 2.16 11.89 11.01
C ILE A 46 3.55 11.44 10.56
N ASP A 47 4.22 10.57 11.33
CA ASP A 47 5.53 10.03 10.99
C ASP A 47 5.52 9.25 9.66
N GLN A 48 4.49 8.45 9.39
CA GLN A 48 4.34 7.77 8.09
C GLN A 48 4.19 8.75 6.92
N LEU A 49 3.39 9.81 7.08
CA LEU A 49 3.20 10.85 6.07
C LEU A 49 4.46 11.71 5.86
N GLU A 50 5.23 11.97 6.91
CA GLU A 50 6.52 12.66 6.80
C GLU A 50 7.54 11.82 6.02
N LYS A 51 7.58 10.51 6.25
CA LYS A 51 8.40 9.57 5.47
C LYS A 51 7.98 9.56 3.98
N LEU A 52 6.68 9.58 3.69
CA LEU A 52 6.15 9.68 2.31
C LEU A 52 6.65 10.95 1.60
N LYS A 53 6.54 12.11 2.25
CA LYS A 53 6.96 13.40 1.68
C LYS A 53 8.44 13.43 1.32
N VAL A 54 9.29 12.81 2.14
CA VAL A 54 10.73 12.71 1.85
C VAL A 54 11.00 11.80 0.65
N SER A 55 10.21 10.73 0.50
CA SER A 55 10.28 9.79 -0.64
C SER A 55 9.66 10.31 -1.95
N GLU A 56 8.94 11.43 -1.97
CA GLU A 56 8.56 12.09 -3.23
C GLU A 56 9.74 12.89 -3.83
N VAL A 57 10.68 13.36 -3.00
CA VAL A 57 11.83 14.18 -3.43
C VAL A 57 12.99 13.33 -3.95
N HIS A 58 13.09 12.08 -3.51
CA HIS A 58 14.02 11.07 -4.04
C HIS A 58 13.17 9.88 -4.48
N PRO A 59 13.32 9.31 -5.69
CA PRO A 59 12.55 8.14 -6.15
C PRO A 59 12.95 6.84 -5.42
N GLY A 60 13.01 6.90 -4.09
CA GLY A 60 13.12 5.77 -3.18
C GLY A 60 11.72 5.29 -2.80
N LYS A 61 11.64 4.00 -2.45
CA LYS A 61 10.39 3.28 -2.18
C LYS A 61 9.47 4.08 -1.24
N PRO A 62 8.21 4.31 -1.60
CA PRO A 62 7.24 4.86 -0.67
C PRO A 62 7.09 3.91 0.53
N PRO A 63 6.82 4.41 1.74
CA PRO A 63 6.50 3.55 2.87
C PRO A 63 5.30 2.68 2.51
N CYS A 64 5.58 1.39 2.47
CA CYS A 64 4.63 0.32 2.21
C CYS A 64 4.64 -0.59 3.45
N LEU A 65 3.53 -1.28 3.66
CA LEU A 65 3.42 -2.26 4.74
C LEU A 65 4.41 -3.44 4.57
N PHE A 66 4.86 -3.68 3.34
CA PHE A 66 5.88 -4.68 3.02
C PHE A 66 7.29 -4.17 3.35
N ASN A 67 7.79 -4.58 4.51
CA ASN A 67 9.22 -4.46 4.82
C ASN A 67 9.99 -5.73 4.43
N GLU A 68 11.31 -5.72 4.58
CA GLU A 68 12.18 -6.87 4.27
C GLU A 68 11.75 -8.13 5.02
N SER A 69 11.32 -8.01 6.27
CA SER A 69 10.85 -9.15 7.07
C SER A 69 9.54 -9.75 6.55
N ASN A 70 8.61 -8.92 6.06
CA ASN A 70 7.41 -9.39 5.35
C ASN A 70 7.78 -10.13 4.05
N LEU A 71 8.80 -9.64 3.32
CA LEU A 71 9.30 -10.27 2.10
C LEU A 71 10.03 -11.58 2.38
N ASP A 72 10.85 -11.66 3.43
CA ASP A 72 11.54 -12.88 3.85
C ASP A 72 10.55 -13.97 4.26
N ALA A 73 9.50 -13.59 5.01
CA ALA A 73 8.42 -14.50 5.37
C ALA A 73 7.68 -15.01 4.12
N LEU A 74 7.34 -14.11 3.19
CA LEU A 74 6.72 -14.47 1.91
C LEU A 74 7.61 -15.40 1.08
N PHE A 75 8.90 -15.10 1.00
CA PHE A 75 9.88 -15.92 0.29
C PHE A 75 10.01 -17.30 0.94
N GLY A 76 10.04 -17.38 2.27
CA GLY A 76 10.06 -18.65 3.00
C GLY A 76 8.80 -19.50 2.77
N VAL A 77 7.64 -18.88 2.62
CA VAL A 77 6.40 -19.59 2.23
C VAL A 77 6.49 -20.13 0.80
N LEU A 78 7.21 -19.43 -0.09
CA LEU A 78 7.32 -19.78 -1.51
C LEU A 78 8.45 -20.74 -1.85
N ASP A 79 9.48 -20.77 -1.00
CA ASP A 79 10.59 -21.71 -1.07
C ASP A 79 10.63 -22.60 0.20
N PRO A 80 9.63 -23.48 0.39
CA PRO A 80 9.59 -24.38 1.55
C PRO A 80 10.71 -25.42 1.54
N SER A 81 11.40 -25.58 0.40
CA SER A 81 12.55 -26.47 0.25
C SER A 81 13.90 -25.78 0.49
N HIS A 82 13.90 -24.47 0.80
CA HIS A 82 15.10 -23.65 1.02
C HIS A 82 16.13 -23.77 -0.12
N GLN A 83 15.66 -23.81 -1.37
CA GLN A 83 16.48 -23.87 -2.58
C GLN A 83 17.20 -22.55 -2.87
N GLY A 84 16.76 -21.45 -2.26
CA GLY A 84 17.32 -20.11 -2.43
C GLY A 84 16.85 -19.40 -3.71
N PHE A 85 15.87 -19.96 -4.42
CA PHE A 85 15.26 -19.35 -5.60
C PHE A 85 13.78 -19.71 -5.71
N ILE A 86 12.99 -18.80 -6.29
CA ILE A 86 11.60 -19.05 -6.67
C ILE A 86 11.45 -18.94 -8.18
N THR A 87 10.53 -19.73 -8.76
CA THR A 87 10.21 -19.65 -10.18
C THR A 87 9.33 -18.44 -10.48
N TYR A 88 9.38 -17.96 -11.72
CA TYR A 88 8.53 -16.86 -12.18
C TYR A 88 7.02 -17.14 -11.97
N SER A 89 6.59 -18.39 -12.17
CA SER A 89 5.23 -18.82 -11.89
C SER A 89 4.82 -18.64 -10.42
N GLN A 90 5.69 -19.01 -9.48
CA GLN A 90 5.44 -18.85 -8.04
C GLN A 90 5.37 -17.38 -7.64
N TYR A 91 6.25 -16.55 -8.20
CA TYR A 91 6.21 -15.09 -8.00
C TYR A 91 4.89 -14.49 -8.49
N LYS A 92 4.45 -14.85 -9.71
CA LYS A 92 3.24 -14.31 -10.31
C LYS A 92 1.98 -14.69 -9.51
N GLU A 93 1.90 -15.93 -9.07
CA GLU A 93 0.75 -16.43 -8.30
C GLU A 93 0.57 -15.70 -6.97
N VAL A 94 1.67 -15.27 -6.35
CA VAL A 94 1.68 -14.49 -5.12
C VAL A 94 1.32 -13.04 -5.37
N TRP A 95 1.85 -12.47 -6.45
CA TRP A 95 1.53 -11.11 -6.84
C TRP A 95 0.03 -10.97 -7.14
N GLU A 96 -0.57 -11.96 -7.78
CA GLU A 96 -2.02 -12.03 -8.00
C GLU A 96 -2.80 -12.19 -6.69
N LYS A 97 -2.32 -12.98 -5.72
CA LYS A 97 -2.96 -13.16 -4.41
C LYS A 97 -2.80 -11.98 -3.44
N LEU A 98 -1.73 -11.19 -3.55
CA LEU A 98 -1.47 -10.03 -2.68
C LEU A 98 -2.17 -8.75 -3.15
N CYS A 99 -2.55 -8.67 -4.43
CA CYS A 99 -3.09 -7.46 -5.06
C CYS A 99 -4.61 -7.54 -5.29
N CYS A 100 -5.26 -8.63 -4.86
CA CYS A 100 -6.70 -8.87 -4.98
C CYS A 100 -7.27 -9.30 -3.62
N ASP A 101 -7.34 -8.35 -2.68
CA ASP A 101 -8.31 -8.30 -1.58
C ASP A 101 -8.83 -6.86 -1.49
#